data_AF-A0A8R1ED12-F1
#
_entry.id   AF-A0A8R1ED12-F1
#
_cell.length_a   1.000
_cell.length_b   1.000
_cell.length_c   1.000
_cell.angle_alpha   90.00
_cell.angle_beta   90.00
_cell.angle_gamma   90.00
#
_symmetry.space_group_name_H-M   'P 1'
#
loop_
_entity.id
_entity.type
_entity.pdbx_description
1 polymer ?
#
loop_
_entity_poly.entity_id
_entity_poly.type
_entity_poly.pdbx_seq_one_letter_code
_entity_poly.pdbx_strand_id
1 'polypeptide(L)'
;MKVIIFFAATFVLAECFRARGIKASVTLVAKCEKPKDPHARVFLMERDFGDSLFDEDDTLNFGNIYLGKKPEEKLQMTGIEAEYFGIEPYLVVVHSCNKDGDMERYTMDLEKGMETSSHFDVVLDLDKQQHTISQSPL
;
A
#
# COMPACT_ATOMS: atom_id res chain seq x y z
N MET A 1 51.14 40.92 15.05
CA MET A 1 49.68 40.81 14.80
C MET A 1 49.49 40.17 13.42
N LYS A 2 49.22 38.87 13.36
CA LYS A 2 48.85 38.15 12.14
C LYS A 2 47.61 37.33 12.48
N VAL A 3 46.46 37.87 12.11
CA VAL A 3 45.17 37.19 12.17
C VAL A 3 45.08 36.38 10.89
N ILE A 4 45.19 35.05 11.01
CA ILE A 4 44.82 34.13 9.94
C ILE A 4 43.61 33.36 10.48
N ILE A 5 42.43 33.87 10.13
CA ILE A 5 41.17 33.18 10.35
C ILE A 5 41.07 32.09 9.29
N PHE A 6 41.28 30.84 9.67
CA PHE A 6 40.85 29.70 8.86
C PHE A 6 39.36 29.44 9.16
N PHE A 7 38.48 30.17 8.48
CA PHE A 7 37.11 29.72 8.25
C PHE A 7 37.17 28.60 7.21
N ALA A 8 37.35 27.37 7.66
CA ALA A 8 37.00 26.18 6.90
C ALA A 8 36.02 25.35 7.73
N ALA A 9 35.00 26.02 8.26
CA ALA A 9 33.83 25.38 8.80
C ALA A 9 32.91 25.01 7.62
N THR A 10 32.46 23.75 7.63
CA THR A 10 31.31 23.22 6.90
C THR A 10 31.40 23.30 5.38
N PHE A 11 32.22 22.43 4.78
CA PHE A 11 31.78 21.82 3.52
C PHE A 11 30.55 20.98 3.85
N VAL A 12 29.42 21.58 3.53
CA VAL A 12 28.07 21.06 3.55
C VAL A 12 28.08 19.66 2.94
N LEU A 13 28.01 18.63 3.78
CA LEU A 13 27.48 17.32 3.40
C LEU A 13 25.98 17.49 3.16
N ALA A 14 25.61 18.25 2.13
CA ALA A 14 24.33 18.06 1.47
C ALA A 14 24.51 16.84 0.58
N GLU A 15 24.68 15.67 1.21
CA GLU A 15 24.27 14.47 0.53
C GLU A 15 22.81 14.67 0.19
N CYS A 16 22.50 14.56 -1.09
CA CYS A 16 21.17 14.58 -1.66
C CYS A 16 20.32 13.49 -1.00
N PHE A 17 19.84 13.70 0.22
CA PHE A 17 18.75 12.95 0.82
C PHE A 17 17.45 13.37 0.13
N ARG A 18 17.33 13.04 -1.15
CA ARG A 18 16.05 13.08 -1.83
C ARG A 18 15.29 11.87 -1.33
N ALA A 19 14.17 12.09 -0.66
CA ALA A 19 13.15 11.06 -0.46
C ALA A 19 12.95 10.35 -1.80
N ARG A 20 13.32 9.06 -1.84
CA ARG A 20 13.29 8.28 -3.07
C ARG A 20 11.87 7.76 -3.18
N GLY A 21 11.21 8.00 -4.31
CA GLY A 21 9.89 7.42 -4.54
C GLY A 21 9.94 5.89 -4.48
N ILE A 22 9.24 5.31 -3.51
CA ILE A 22 9.04 3.88 -3.31
C ILE A 22 7.71 3.52 -3.95
N LYS A 23 7.71 2.47 -4.77
CA LYS A 23 6.53 2.03 -5.51
C LYS A 23 6.00 0.72 -4.93
N ALA A 24 4.71 0.71 -4.57
CA ALA A 24 3.96 -0.50 -4.29
C ALA A 24 3.10 -0.84 -5.51
N SER A 25 3.39 -1.96 -6.18
CA SER A 25 2.58 -2.47 -7.29
C SER A 25 1.83 -3.71 -6.85
N VAL A 26 0.54 -3.81 -7.16
CA VAL A 26 -0.32 -4.90 -6.69
C VAL A 26 -1.05 -5.54 -7.86
N THR A 27 -1.01 -6.85 -7.94
CA THR A 27 -1.95 -7.67 -8.70
C THR A 27 -2.86 -8.41 -7.72
N LEU A 28 -4.12 -7.97 -7.60
CA LEU A 28 -5.13 -8.60 -6.76
C LEU A 28 -6.00 -9.54 -7.61
N VAL A 29 -6.19 -10.76 -7.13
CA VAL A 29 -7.21 -11.70 -7.61
C VAL A 29 -8.18 -11.95 -6.46
N ALA A 30 -9.41 -11.47 -6.59
CA ALA A 30 -10.43 -11.56 -5.54
C ALA A 30 -11.56 -12.52 -5.95
N LYS A 31 -11.94 -13.39 -5.02
CA LYS A 31 -13.02 -14.36 -5.16
C LYS A 31 -14.15 -14.05 -4.17
N CYS A 32 -15.38 -14.16 -4.66
CA CYS A 32 -16.61 -14.11 -3.88
C CYS A 32 -17.75 -14.74 -4.68
N GLU A 33 -18.32 -15.84 -4.20
CA GLU A 33 -19.29 -16.64 -4.97
C GLU A 33 -20.67 -15.99 -5.07
N LYS A 34 -21.14 -15.36 -3.99
CA LYS A 34 -22.51 -14.83 -3.90
C LYS A 34 -22.55 -13.46 -3.21
N PRO A 35 -21.92 -12.43 -3.81
CA PRO A 35 -22.04 -11.08 -3.27
C PRO A 35 -23.49 -10.61 -3.35
N LYS A 36 -23.97 -9.89 -2.34
CA LYS A 36 -25.28 -9.24 -2.39
C LYS A 36 -25.25 -8.01 -3.32
N ASP A 37 -24.17 -7.25 -3.25
CA ASP A 37 -23.79 -6.20 -4.18
C ASP A 37 -22.48 -6.59 -4.90
N PRO A 38 -22.49 -6.76 -6.24
CA PRO A 38 -21.29 -7.14 -6.98
C PRO A 38 -20.19 -6.07 -6.96
N HIS A 39 -20.49 -4.83 -6.58
CA HIS A 39 -19.53 -3.74 -6.56
C HIS A 39 -18.66 -3.81 -5.29
N ALA A 40 -17.37 -4.09 -5.45
CA ALA A 40 -16.39 -3.94 -4.39
C ALA A 40 -15.33 -2.88 -4.75
N ARG A 41 -14.91 -2.13 -3.73
CA ARG A 41 -13.87 -1.10 -3.84
C ARG A 41 -12.60 -1.59 -3.17
N VAL A 42 -11.48 -1.34 -3.82
CA VAL A 42 -10.16 -1.71 -3.33
C VAL A 42 -9.33 -0.44 -3.23
N PHE A 43 -8.68 -0.25 -2.08
CA PHE A 43 -7.76 0.85 -1.85
C PHE A 43 -6.38 0.26 -1.57
N LEU A 44 -5.37 0.78 -2.23
CA LEU A 44 -3.98 0.64 -1.86
C LEU A 44 -3.63 1.86 -1.01
N MET A 45 -3.33 1.59 0.25
CA MET A 45 -3.07 2.58 1.27
C MET A 45 -1.63 2.46 1.71
N GLU A 46 -1.14 3.52 2.34
CA GLU A 46 0.06 3.54 3.12
C GLU A 46 -0.30 3.86 4.57
N ARG A 47 0.39 3.20 5.51
CA ARG A 47 0.29 3.49 6.93
C ARG A 47 1.58 4.18 7.34
N ASP A 48 1.45 5.35 7.94
CA ASP A 48 2.63 6.13 8.32
C ASP A 48 3.52 5.37 9.31
N PHE A 49 4.83 5.38 9.04
CA PHE A 49 5.81 4.68 9.87
C PHE A 49 5.96 5.35 11.24
N GLY A 50 5.24 4.84 12.24
CA GLY A 50 5.38 5.24 13.64
C GLY A 50 4.38 6.27 14.12
N ASP A 51 3.08 5.94 14.07
CA ASP A 51 1.95 6.49 14.85
C ASP A 51 2.21 7.88 15.46
N SER A 52 2.37 8.89 14.62
CA SER A 52 2.35 10.28 15.05
C SER A 52 0.90 10.76 14.98
N LEU A 53 0.42 11.50 15.99
CA LEU A 53 -0.97 12.03 16.04
C LEU A 53 -1.31 13.01 14.89
N PHE A 54 -0.37 13.27 13.98
CA PHE A 54 -0.47 14.24 12.90
C PHE A 54 -0.22 13.62 11.52
N ASP A 55 0.00 12.30 11.45
CA ASP A 55 0.17 11.57 10.19
C ASP A 55 -1.07 10.68 9.99
N GLU A 56 -1.73 10.85 8.85
CA GLU A 56 -2.97 10.15 8.49
C GLU A 56 -2.68 9.21 7.31
N ASP A 57 -3.03 7.92 7.45
CA ASP A 57 -2.92 6.90 6.40
C ASP A 57 -3.23 7.43 4.98
N ASP A 58 -2.21 7.42 4.11
CA ASP A 58 -2.32 7.99 2.76
C ASP A 58 -2.93 7.01 1.74
N THR A 59 -3.84 7.51 0.89
CA THR A 59 -4.39 6.71 -0.21
C THR A 59 -3.45 6.77 -1.42
N LEU A 60 -2.69 5.71 -1.66
CA LEU A 60 -1.79 5.62 -2.80
C LEU A 60 -2.52 5.40 -4.14
N ASN A 61 -3.55 4.54 -4.15
CA ASN A 61 -4.36 4.25 -5.34
C ASN A 61 -5.68 3.56 -4.94
N PHE A 62 -6.66 3.50 -5.85
CA PHE A 62 -7.89 2.76 -5.65
C PHE A 62 -8.47 2.22 -6.97
N GLY A 63 -9.31 1.19 -6.87
CA GLY A 63 -9.98 0.58 -8.00
C GLY A 63 -11.29 -0.08 -7.60
N ASN A 64 -12.02 -0.54 -8.61
CA ASN A 64 -13.28 -1.28 -8.43
C ASN A 64 -13.14 -2.68 -9.04
N ILE A 65 -13.75 -3.67 -8.40
CA ILE A 65 -13.92 -5.03 -8.92
C ILE A 65 -15.41 -5.42 -8.91
N TYR A 66 -15.79 -6.32 -9.82
CA TYR A 66 -17.18 -6.72 -10.05
C TYR A 66 -17.38 -8.21 -9.76
N LEU A 67 -17.68 -8.53 -8.51
CA LEU A 67 -17.74 -9.90 -7.98
C LEU A 67 -19.00 -10.65 -8.46
N GLY A 68 -18.98 -11.99 -8.35
CA GLY A 68 -20.14 -12.86 -8.61
C GLY A 68 -20.48 -13.13 -10.08
N LYS A 69 -19.90 -12.40 -11.05
CA LYS A 69 -20.08 -12.68 -12.49
C LYS A 69 -19.11 -13.76 -13.01
N LYS A 70 -17.92 -13.81 -12.42
CA LYS A 70 -16.87 -14.79 -12.69
C LYS A 70 -16.43 -15.41 -11.36
N PRO A 71 -15.78 -16.59 -11.39
CA PRO A 71 -15.21 -17.19 -10.18
C PRO A 71 -14.23 -16.26 -9.45
N GLU A 72 -13.54 -15.40 -10.21
CA GLU A 72 -12.55 -14.45 -9.72
C GLU A 72 -12.52 -13.19 -10.60
N GLU A 73 -12.16 -12.07 -10.00
CA GLU A 73 -11.86 -10.83 -10.72
C GLU A 73 -10.45 -10.35 -10.38
N LYS A 74 -9.78 -9.78 -11.40
CA LYS A 74 -8.41 -9.29 -11.29
C LYS A 74 -8.38 -7.77 -11.30
N LEU A 75 -7.60 -7.17 -10.42
CA LEU A 75 -7.30 -5.74 -10.38
C LEU A 75 -5.79 -5.53 -10.29
N GLN A 76 -5.28 -4.55 -11.04
CA GLN A 76 -3.90 -4.11 -10.93
C GLN A 76 -3.87 -2.66 -10.47
N MET A 77 -3.06 -2.37 -9.47
CA MET A 77 -2.89 -1.02 -8.92
C MET A 77 -1.41 -0.73 -8.72
N THR A 78 -1.06 0.54 -8.72
CA THR A 78 0.31 0.96 -8.40
C THR A 78 0.28 2.31 -7.71
N GLY A 79 0.89 2.36 -6.53
CA GLY A 79 1.08 3.55 -5.71
C GLY A 79 2.55 3.95 -5.69
N ILE A 80 2.83 5.23 -5.54
CA ILE A 80 4.19 5.74 -5.32
C ILE A 80 4.14 6.78 -4.22
N GLU A 81 5.06 6.66 -3.27
CA GLU A 81 5.22 7.60 -2.18
C GLU A 81 6.70 7.84 -1.89
N ALA A 82 7.03 9.03 -1.39
CA ALA A 82 8.40 9.43 -1.14
C ALA A 82 8.61 9.66 0.35
N GLU A 83 9.01 8.60 1.04
CA GLU A 83 9.29 8.62 2.47
C GLU A 83 10.78 8.42 2.75
N TYR A 84 11.22 8.89 3.93
CA TYR A 84 12.61 8.74 4.35
C TYR A 84 12.89 7.33 4.92
N PHE A 85 11.91 6.70 5.56
CA PHE A 85 12.09 5.47 6.35
C PHE A 85 11.49 4.21 5.71
N GLY A 86 11.08 4.29 4.45
CA GLY A 86 10.28 3.23 3.82
C GLY A 86 8.79 3.56 3.88
N ILE A 87 7.95 2.66 3.36
CA ILE A 87 6.49 2.76 3.45
C ILE A 87 5.86 1.49 4.02
N GLU A 88 4.67 1.56 4.61
CA GLU A 88 3.92 0.40 5.08
C GLU A 88 2.65 0.17 4.23
N PRO A 89 2.78 -0.36 3.01
CA PRO A 89 1.64 -0.49 2.11
C PRO A 89 0.68 -1.56 2.59
N TYR A 90 -0.61 -1.29 2.50
CA TYR A 90 -1.67 -2.23 2.85
C TYR A 90 -2.87 -2.10 1.91
N LEU A 91 -3.71 -3.14 1.84
CA LEU A 91 -4.95 -3.10 1.07
C LEU A 91 -6.17 -2.99 1.99
N VAL A 92 -7.16 -2.25 1.50
CA VAL A 92 -8.51 -2.22 2.06
C VAL A 92 -9.48 -2.65 0.97
N VAL A 93 -10.27 -3.68 1.24
CA VAL A 93 -11.34 -4.13 0.35
C VAL A 93 -12.67 -3.91 1.02
N VAL A 94 -13.53 -3.12 0.40
CA VAL A 94 -14.90 -2.84 0.84
C VAL A 94 -15.86 -3.63 -0.05
N HIS A 95 -16.57 -4.61 0.52
CA HIS A 95 -17.33 -5.63 -0.24
C HIS A 95 -18.59 -6.09 0.52
N SER A 96 -19.42 -6.94 -0.09
CA SER A 96 -20.68 -7.45 0.49
C SER A 96 -20.78 -9.00 0.43
N CYS A 97 -19.67 -9.69 0.70
CA CYS A 97 -19.56 -11.15 0.55
C CYS A 97 -19.91 -11.94 1.81
N ASN A 98 -20.47 -11.28 2.82
CA ASN A 98 -20.93 -11.92 4.04
C ASN A 98 -22.34 -12.50 3.88
N LYS A 99 -22.73 -13.32 4.85
CA LYS A 99 -24.05 -13.96 4.88
C LYS A 99 -25.18 -12.98 5.19
N ASP A 100 -24.87 -11.91 5.92
CA ASP A 100 -25.84 -10.91 6.38
C ASP A 100 -26.09 -9.82 5.32
N GLY A 101 -25.18 -9.69 4.35
CA GLY A 101 -25.31 -8.80 3.21
C GLY A 101 -25.05 -7.33 3.53
N ASP A 102 -24.33 -7.05 4.61
CA ASP A 102 -23.86 -5.70 4.94
C ASP A 102 -22.49 -5.44 4.29
N MET A 103 -22.18 -4.17 4.04
CA MET A 103 -20.88 -3.78 3.54
C MET A 103 -19.82 -4.00 4.62
N GLU A 104 -18.82 -4.82 4.31
CA GLU A 104 -17.69 -5.14 5.16
C GLU A 104 -16.39 -4.57 4.62
N ARG A 105 -15.43 -4.36 5.54
CA ARG A 105 -14.07 -3.92 5.26
C ARG A 105 -13.10 -5.03 5.63
N TYR A 106 -12.34 -5.51 4.65
CA TYR A 106 -11.23 -6.42 4.85
C TYR A 106 -9.91 -5.67 4.66
N THR A 107 -9.00 -5.80 5.62
CA THR A 107 -7.71 -5.11 5.61
C THR A 107 -6.59 -6.13 5.69
N MET A 108 -5.55 -5.96 4.85
CA MET A 108 -4.37 -6.81 4.85
C MET A 108 -3.12 -5.97 4.64
N ASP A 109 -2.13 -6.15 5.50
CA ASP A 109 -0.82 -5.53 5.37
C ASP A 109 -0.05 -6.25 4.25
N LEU A 110 0.56 -5.51 3.32
CA LEU A 110 1.40 -6.09 2.27
C LEU A 110 2.82 -6.29 2.76
N GLU A 111 3.39 -5.27 3.39
CA GLU A 111 4.72 -5.28 3.99
C GLU A 111 4.83 -4.20 5.07
N LYS A 112 5.67 -4.43 6.09
CA LYS A 112 5.99 -3.43 7.11
C LYS A 112 7.38 -2.86 6.82
N GLY A 113 7.51 -1.54 6.76
CA GLY A 113 8.79 -0.87 6.50
C GLY A 113 9.41 -1.22 5.15
N MET A 114 8.64 -1.14 4.07
CA MET A 114 9.11 -1.39 2.70
C MET A 114 10.04 -0.26 2.24
N GLU A 115 11.35 -0.51 2.27
CA GLU A 115 12.40 0.45 1.86
C GLU A 115 12.67 0.46 0.34
N THR A 116 12.20 -0.55 -0.38
CA THR A 116 12.44 -0.71 -1.83
C THR A 116 11.15 -1.00 -2.58
N SER A 117 11.08 -0.59 -3.85
CA SER A 117 9.90 -0.82 -4.68
C SER A 117 9.63 -2.31 -4.89
N SER A 118 8.39 -2.75 -4.66
CA SER A 118 7.98 -4.16 -4.74
C SER A 118 6.67 -4.36 -5.51
N HIS A 119 6.53 -5.55 -6.10
CA HIS A 119 5.28 -6.07 -6.66
C HIS A 119 4.70 -7.16 -5.75
N PHE A 120 3.41 -7.08 -5.49
CA PHE A 120 2.65 -8.00 -4.66
C PHE A 120 1.58 -8.70 -5.49
N ASP A 121 1.67 -10.02 -5.60
CA ASP A 121 0.59 -10.87 -6.08
C ASP A 121 -0.27 -11.29 -4.89
N VAL A 122 -1.52 -10.85 -4.87
CA VAL A 122 -2.48 -11.07 -3.78
C VAL A 122 -3.63 -11.92 -4.29
N VAL A 123 -3.87 -13.06 -3.63
CA VAL A 123 -5.09 -13.87 -3.84
C VAL A 123 -5.96 -13.75 -2.60
N LEU A 124 -7.18 -13.27 -2.77
CA LEU A 124 -8.13 -12.97 -1.71
C LEU A 124 -9.42 -13.77 -1.88
N ASP A 125 -9.73 -14.62 -0.91
CA ASP A 125 -11.01 -15.33 -0.79
C ASP A 125 -11.88 -14.57 0.23
N LEU A 126 -12.80 -13.74 -0.27
CA LEU A 126 -13.70 -12.92 0.56
C LEU A 126 -14.79 -13.76 1.25
N ASP A 127 -15.12 -14.93 0.71
CA ASP A 127 -16.09 -15.84 1.34
C ASP A 127 -15.49 -16.46 2.62
N LYS A 128 -14.17 -16.69 2.63
CA LYS A 128 -13.43 -17.27 3.76
C LYS A 128 -12.66 -16.25 4.59
N GLN A 129 -12.61 -14.99 4.16
CA GLN A 129 -11.83 -13.93 4.81
C GLN A 129 -10.33 -14.29 4.91
N GLN A 130 -9.79 -14.90 3.85
CA GLN A 130 -8.41 -15.39 3.79
C GLN A 130 -7.67 -14.81 2.59
N HIS A 131 -6.37 -14.56 2.75
CA HIS A 131 -5.52 -14.10 1.67
C HIS A 131 -4.16 -14.81 1.67
N THR A 132 -3.50 -14.79 0.52
CA THR A 132 -2.09 -15.14 0.35
C THR A 132 -1.40 -14.02 -0.42
N ILE A 133 -0.20 -13.67 0.01
CA ILE A 133 0.63 -12.62 -0.61
C ILE A 133 1.94 -13.26 -1.06
N SER A 134 2.34 -12.98 -2.30
CA SER A 134 3.66 -13.25 -2.83
C SER A 134 4.30 -11.94 -3.26
N GLN A 135 5.56 -11.73 -2.86
CA GLN A 135 6.29 -10.50 -3.13
C GLN A 135 7.44 -10.76 -4.10
N SER A 136 7.69 -9.80 -4.99
CA SER A 136 8.88 -9.76 -5.83
C SER A 136 9.38 -8.32 -5.98
N PRO A 137 10.69 -8.11 -6.17
CA PRO A 137 11.22 -6.78 -6.44
C PRO A 137 10.74 -6.24 -7.80
N LEU A 138 10.58 -4.92 -7.91
CA LEU A 138 10.23 -4.22 -9.15
C LEU A 138 11.43 -3.89 -10.04
#